data_AF-A0A8T0G4V0-F1
#
_entry.id   AF-A0A8T0G4V0-F1
#
_cell.length_a   1.000
_cell.length_b   1.000
_cell.length_c   1.000
_cell.angle_alpha   90.00
_cell.angle_beta   90.00
_cell.angle_gamma   90.00
#
_symmetry.space_group_name_H-M   'P 1'
#
loop_
_entity.id
_entity.type
_entity.pdbx_description
1 polymer ?
#
loop_
_entity_poly.entity_id
_entity_poly.type
_entity_poly.pdbx_seq_one_letter_code
_entity_poly.pdbx_strand_id
1 'polypeptide(L)'
;MERGNDIEGSLVNQLDGLTTTFNNWNSLPPEIQELILAFLPLDQLFQAGLVCKNFLNVTKRRSFHQARARLRPRECCLSPLVFYAERDSWHLRGFDYENRVWRKLPPFKSPIPAPDPDLFKDFLVAGDKGLFCMNVGKASEAEMLFVYNPLSGEAFALPALEWSRHPVVISMRVTLAKKNDDMMVASSFVVIVIGSAAIGTGRLSRKTDVYDSVKGRWEAGEDVPGAKFSLNEYQTGVYCERSGLLLCVGFMVDGRKGILAFDVEKRKWRKDWICPFHDPVGDDVVMVHFAIAQLVECSGRIYLFSEQVVGRNVTHCIDRLELESGSEGFTWTRVWRRGRQANRGLLVYPEFSCVPVGEERLCIFNTIDKCGVVYYVTRDQGGIGETTGVVPPPDLEDGVLFHTLNPVGYAFEARFAVSARPVFGADAV
;
A
#
# COMPACT_ATOMS: atom_id res chain seq x y z
N MET A 1 -11.72 23.05 6.74
CA MET A 1 -11.85 22.27 5.48
C MET A 1 -12.39 23.22 4.41
N GLU A 2 -11.71 24.36 4.16
CA GLU A 2 -12.26 25.48 3.35
C GLU A 2 -11.21 26.20 2.47
N ARG A 3 -10.01 25.63 2.23
CA ARG A 3 -8.96 26.27 1.40
C ARG A 3 -8.85 25.72 -0.04
N GLY A 4 -9.83 24.94 -0.51
CA GLY A 4 -9.85 24.40 -1.88
C GLY A 4 -10.37 25.39 -2.94
N ASN A 5 -11.28 26.29 -2.55
CA ASN A 5 -12.05 27.10 -3.51
C ASN A 5 -11.28 28.31 -4.07
N ASP A 6 -10.29 28.85 -3.36
CA ASP A 6 -9.58 30.06 -3.80
C ASP A 6 -8.62 29.81 -4.98
N ILE A 7 -8.07 28.59 -5.09
CA ILE A 7 -7.12 28.23 -6.17
C ILE A 7 -7.89 27.88 -7.45
N GLU A 8 -9.00 27.16 -7.34
CA GLU A 8 -9.90 26.89 -8.47
C GLU A 8 -10.45 28.19 -9.05
N GLY A 9 -10.93 29.12 -8.21
CA GLY A 9 -11.45 30.41 -8.67
C GLY A 9 -10.41 31.26 -9.41
N SER A 10 -9.16 31.28 -8.93
CA SER A 10 -8.08 32.02 -9.60
C SER A 10 -7.66 31.40 -10.94
N LEU A 11 -7.68 30.07 -11.06
CA LEU A 11 -7.34 29.37 -12.31
C LEU A 11 -8.46 29.44 -13.33
N VAL A 12 -9.71 29.31 -12.91
CA VAL A 12 -10.89 29.47 -13.77
C VAL A 12 -10.92 30.88 -14.36
N ASN A 13 -10.67 31.92 -13.56
CA ASN A 13 -10.59 33.30 -14.06
C ASN A 13 -9.40 33.54 -15.02
N GLN A 14 -8.27 32.85 -14.83
CA GLN A 14 -7.15 32.90 -15.78
C GLN A 14 -7.45 32.14 -17.08
N LEU A 15 -8.23 31.06 -17.01
CA LEU A 15 -8.64 30.26 -18.17
C LEU A 15 -9.75 30.95 -18.98
N ASP A 16 -10.69 31.64 -18.33
CA ASP A 16 -11.79 32.36 -19.00
C ASP A 16 -11.29 33.51 -19.89
N GLY A 17 -10.19 34.18 -19.51
CA GLY A 17 -9.52 35.19 -20.34
C GLY A 17 -8.77 34.63 -21.56
N LEU A 18 -8.55 33.31 -21.64
CA LEU A 18 -7.78 32.64 -22.70
C LEU A 18 -8.67 31.98 -23.78
N THR A 19 -9.99 32.02 -23.65
CA THR A 19 -10.91 31.19 -24.47
C THR A 19 -11.09 31.63 -25.93
N THR A 20 -10.51 32.74 -26.39
CA THR A 20 -10.76 33.26 -27.76
C THR A 20 -9.59 33.16 -28.75
N THR A 21 -8.39 32.69 -28.38
CA THR A 21 -7.21 32.74 -29.28
C THR A 21 -6.33 31.49 -29.38
N PHE A 22 -6.54 30.42 -28.61
CA PHE A 22 -5.66 29.23 -28.65
C PHE A 22 -6.27 28.05 -29.41
N ASN A 23 -6.20 28.09 -30.74
CA ASN A 23 -6.57 26.94 -31.59
C ASN A 23 -5.50 25.83 -31.64
N ASN A 24 -4.37 25.97 -30.92
CA ASN A 24 -3.25 25.02 -30.97
C ASN A 24 -2.61 24.87 -29.58
N TRP A 25 -2.39 23.63 -29.13
CA TRP A 25 -1.70 23.34 -27.86
C TRP A 25 -0.35 24.06 -27.76
N ASN A 26 0.39 24.12 -28.88
CA ASN A 26 1.73 24.69 -28.92
C ASN A 26 1.76 26.22 -28.77
N SER A 27 0.61 26.91 -28.86
CA SER A 27 0.55 28.35 -28.58
C SER A 27 0.31 28.69 -27.11
N LEU A 28 -0.08 27.71 -26.28
CA LEU A 28 -0.20 27.93 -24.83
C LEU A 28 1.19 28.10 -24.19
N PRO A 29 1.36 28.99 -23.20
CA PRO A 29 2.59 29.06 -22.42
C PRO A 29 2.95 27.71 -21.79
N PRO A 30 4.24 27.32 -21.72
CA PRO A 30 4.66 26.04 -21.16
C PRO A 30 4.13 25.78 -19.74
N GLU A 31 3.99 26.82 -18.93
CA GLU A 31 3.48 26.77 -17.56
C GLU A 31 2.00 26.38 -17.53
N ILE A 32 1.20 26.89 -18.48
CA ILE A 32 -0.22 26.55 -18.61
C ILE A 32 -0.39 25.12 -19.13
N GLN A 33 0.42 24.73 -20.12
CA GLN A 33 0.45 23.33 -20.61
C GLN A 33 0.75 22.35 -19.47
N GLU A 34 1.71 22.69 -18.62
CA GLU A 34 2.10 21.89 -17.46
C GLU A 34 0.97 21.79 -16.43
N LEU A 35 0.31 22.91 -16.10
CA LEU A 35 -0.82 22.92 -15.18
C LEU A 35 -1.98 22.06 -15.71
N ILE A 36 -2.33 22.18 -16.99
CA ILE A 36 -3.39 21.37 -17.61
C ILE A 36 -3.08 19.88 -17.46
N LEU A 37 -1.86 19.46 -17.81
CA LEU A 37 -1.45 18.06 -17.64
C LEU A 37 -1.41 17.65 -16.16
N ALA A 38 -1.03 18.55 -15.25
CA ALA A 38 -0.93 18.26 -13.83
C ALA A 38 -2.30 18.05 -13.18
N PHE A 39 -3.38 18.60 -13.76
CA PHE A 39 -4.76 18.35 -13.36
C PHE A 39 -5.34 17.02 -13.83
N LEU A 40 -4.79 16.43 -14.89
CA LEU A 40 -5.33 15.18 -15.44
C LEU A 40 -5.21 14.04 -14.42
N PRO A 41 -6.24 13.21 -14.23
CA PRO A 41 -6.13 11.95 -13.51
C PRO A 41 -5.04 11.05 -14.10
N LEU A 42 -4.46 10.19 -13.28
CA LEU A 42 -3.29 9.38 -13.65
C LEU A 42 -3.47 8.57 -14.95
N ASP A 43 -4.64 7.97 -15.15
CA ASP A 43 -4.95 7.17 -16.35
C ASP A 43 -4.94 8.02 -17.62
N GLN A 44 -5.56 9.21 -17.57
CA GLN A 44 -5.56 10.16 -18.67
C GLN A 44 -4.16 10.71 -18.93
N LEU A 45 -3.36 10.89 -17.87
CA LEU A 45 -2.00 11.37 -18.00
C LEU A 45 -1.09 10.34 -18.69
N PHE A 46 -1.27 9.05 -18.40
CA PHE A 46 -0.59 7.99 -19.13
C PHE A 46 -0.99 7.96 -20.61
N GLN A 47 -2.28 8.12 -20.90
CA GLN A 47 -2.76 8.23 -22.28
C GLN A 47 -2.17 9.46 -22.99
N ALA A 48 -2.13 10.62 -22.32
CA ALA A 48 -1.52 11.83 -22.85
C ALA A 48 -0.05 11.63 -23.20
N GLY A 49 0.70 10.90 -22.38
CA GLY A 49 2.10 10.53 -22.66
C GLY A 49 2.30 9.71 -23.94
N LEU A 50 1.26 9.00 -24.42
CA LEU A 50 1.28 8.25 -25.67
C LEU A 50 1.00 9.12 -26.90
N VAL A 51 0.40 10.30 -26.72
CA VAL A 51 0.04 11.21 -27.84
C VAL A 51 1.27 11.86 -28.44
N CYS A 52 2.17 12.40 -27.61
CA CYS A 52 3.41 13.00 -28.11
C CYS A 52 4.55 13.01 -27.08
N LYS A 53 5.79 13.10 -27.58
CA LYS A 53 7.01 13.19 -26.74
C LYS A 53 7.01 14.40 -25.81
N ASN A 54 6.37 15.51 -26.21
CA ASN A 54 6.30 16.70 -25.38
C ASN A 54 5.54 16.43 -24.08
N PHE A 55 4.35 15.82 -24.15
CA PHE A 55 3.54 15.50 -22.96
C PHE A 55 4.29 14.54 -22.04
N LEU A 56 4.90 13.50 -22.62
CA LEU A 56 5.73 12.56 -21.88
C LEU A 56 6.94 13.23 -21.19
N ASN A 57 7.51 14.26 -21.80
CA ASN A 57 8.64 14.98 -21.22
C ASN A 57 8.19 15.96 -20.12
N VAL A 58 6.99 16.53 -20.22
CA VAL A 58 6.43 17.40 -19.19
C VAL A 58 6.23 16.63 -17.88
N THR A 59 5.72 15.40 -17.93
CA THR A 59 5.47 14.60 -16.71
C THR A 59 6.74 14.20 -15.94
N LYS A 60 7.92 14.38 -16.54
CA LYS A 60 9.23 14.13 -15.93
C LYS A 60 9.86 15.39 -15.32
N ARG A 61 9.26 16.56 -15.51
CA ARG A 61 9.82 17.83 -15.02
C ARG A 61 9.56 17.98 -13.52
N ARG A 62 10.53 18.55 -12.80
CA ARG A 62 10.38 18.86 -11.37
C ARG A 62 9.23 19.84 -11.12
N SER A 63 9.07 20.84 -12.00
CA SER A 63 7.96 21.80 -11.96
C SER A 63 6.61 21.09 -12.01
N PHE A 64 6.45 20.11 -12.91
CA PHE A 64 5.23 19.33 -13.04
C PHE A 64 4.89 18.56 -11.76
N HIS A 65 5.88 17.90 -11.15
CA HIS A 65 5.68 17.20 -9.88
C HIS A 65 5.30 18.17 -8.74
N GLN A 66 5.89 19.38 -8.72
CA GLN A 66 5.52 20.42 -7.75
C GLN A 66 4.11 20.95 -8.00
N ALA A 67 3.72 21.15 -9.26
CA ALA A 67 2.38 21.56 -9.64
C ALA A 67 1.36 20.50 -9.20
N ARG A 68 1.58 19.23 -9.54
CA ARG A 68 0.68 18.13 -9.13
C ARG A 68 0.62 17.96 -7.61
N ALA A 69 1.73 18.14 -6.90
CA ALA A 69 1.78 18.13 -5.42
C ALA A 69 0.89 19.22 -4.80
N ARG A 70 0.82 20.38 -5.44
CA ARG A 70 0.00 21.53 -5.02
C ARG A 70 -1.47 21.34 -5.39
N LEU A 71 -1.73 20.95 -6.64
CA LEU A 71 -3.07 20.80 -7.19
C LEU A 71 -3.82 19.61 -6.60
N ARG A 72 -3.10 18.52 -6.29
CA ARG A 72 -3.67 17.27 -5.74
C ARG A 72 -4.90 16.83 -6.53
N PRO A 73 -4.75 16.54 -7.84
CA PRO A 73 -5.88 16.12 -8.65
C PRO A 73 -6.56 14.90 -8.02
N ARG A 74 -7.86 14.77 -8.27
CA ARG A 74 -8.61 13.60 -7.82
C ARG A 74 -8.15 12.39 -8.62
N GLU A 75 -7.33 11.55 -7.99
CA GLU A 75 -6.87 10.30 -8.58
C GLU A 75 -7.92 9.20 -8.41
N CYS A 76 -7.90 8.22 -9.31
CA CYS A 76 -8.65 6.98 -9.09
C CYS A 76 -8.01 6.17 -7.95
N CYS A 77 -8.84 5.50 -7.15
CA CYS A 77 -8.41 4.51 -6.18
C CYS A 77 -8.45 3.15 -6.88
N LEU A 78 -7.27 2.54 -7.07
CA LEU A 78 -7.16 1.24 -7.73
C LEU A 78 -7.01 0.15 -6.68
N SER A 79 -8.04 -0.68 -6.53
CA SER A 79 -8.08 -1.75 -5.54
C SER A 79 -9.22 -2.74 -5.83
N PRO A 80 -9.01 -4.07 -5.71
CA PRO A 80 -7.74 -4.74 -5.42
C PRO A 80 -6.71 -4.56 -6.52
N LEU A 81 -5.45 -4.81 -6.17
CA LEU A 81 -4.31 -4.83 -7.09
C LEU A 81 -3.93 -6.27 -7.42
N VAL A 82 -3.56 -6.50 -8.68
CA VAL A 82 -3.03 -7.78 -9.16
C VAL A 82 -1.78 -7.54 -9.98
N PHE A 83 -0.71 -8.24 -9.63
CA PHE A 83 0.58 -8.17 -10.30
C PHE A 83 0.76 -9.40 -11.19
N TYR A 84 1.52 -9.25 -12.26
CA TYR A 84 1.85 -10.37 -13.14
C TYR A 84 3.15 -10.09 -13.90
N ALA A 85 3.80 -11.15 -14.32
CA ALA A 85 5.01 -11.12 -15.14
C ALA A 85 4.64 -11.38 -16.61
N GLU A 86 4.98 -10.47 -17.52
CA GLU A 86 4.72 -10.65 -18.95
C GLU A 86 5.87 -10.02 -19.73
N ARG A 87 6.50 -10.82 -20.62
CA ARG A 87 7.61 -10.39 -21.50
C ARG A 87 8.74 -9.72 -20.71
N ASP A 88 9.25 -10.40 -19.70
CA ASP A 88 10.36 -9.95 -18.83
C ASP A 88 10.10 -8.61 -18.12
N SER A 89 8.83 -8.25 -17.92
CA SER A 89 8.43 -7.03 -17.23
C SER A 89 7.40 -7.32 -16.16
N TRP A 90 7.44 -6.54 -15.09
CA TRP A 90 6.37 -6.52 -14.11
C TRP A 90 5.23 -5.68 -14.64
N HIS A 91 4.01 -6.17 -14.46
CA HIS A 91 2.81 -5.43 -14.77
C HIS A 91 1.90 -5.40 -13.56
N LEU A 92 1.04 -4.39 -13.54
CA LEU A 92 0.08 -4.16 -12.48
C LEU A 92 -1.27 -3.80 -13.10
N ARG A 93 -2.31 -4.46 -12.61
CA ARG A 93 -3.70 -4.07 -12.83
C ARG A 93 -4.32 -3.73 -11.49
N GLY A 94 -5.17 -2.72 -11.48
CA GLY A 94 -5.99 -2.42 -10.32
C GLY A 94 -7.42 -2.14 -10.73
N PHE A 95 -8.36 -2.52 -9.87
CA PHE A 95 -9.77 -2.30 -10.14
C PHE A 95 -10.17 -0.87 -9.75
N ASP A 96 -10.66 -0.10 -10.72
CA ASP A 96 -11.27 1.20 -10.49
C ASP A 96 -12.72 0.96 -10.09
N TYR A 97 -12.98 1.04 -8.78
CA TYR A 97 -14.30 0.74 -8.22
C TYR A 97 -15.38 1.73 -8.69
N GLU A 98 -15.03 3.00 -8.87
CA GLU A 98 -15.98 4.04 -9.30
C GLU A 98 -16.46 3.79 -10.74
N ASN A 99 -15.52 3.44 -11.62
CA ASN A 99 -15.83 3.19 -13.04
C ASN A 99 -16.09 1.71 -13.35
N ARG A 100 -16.00 0.82 -12.35
CA ARG A 100 -16.19 -0.63 -12.47
C ARG A 100 -15.33 -1.28 -13.56
N VAL A 101 -14.09 -0.83 -13.70
CA VAL A 101 -13.19 -1.28 -14.77
C VAL A 101 -11.80 -1.62 -14.22
N TRP A 102 -11.20 -2.68 -14.74
CA TRP A 102 -9.80 -2.97 -14.48
C TRP A 102 -8.90 -2.07 -15.32
N ARG A 103 -7.98 -1.36 -14.66
CA ARG A 103 -7.01 -0.48 -15.32
C ARG A 103 -5.62 -1.10 -15.25
N LYS A 104 -4.93 -1.12 -16.40
CA LYS A 104 -3.50 -1.49 -16.48
C LYS A 104 -2.66 -0.24 -16.22
N LEU A 105 -1.79 -0.30 -15.21
CA LEU A 105 -0.76 0.71 -14.99
C LEU A 105 0.44 0.43 -15.92
N PRO A 106 1.27 1.44 -16.23
CA PRO A 106 2.49 1.23 -16.99
C PRO A 106 3.36 0.15 -16.34
N PRO A 107 4.02 -0.70 -17.15
CA PRO A 107 4.90 -1.73 -16.61
C PRO A 107 6.05 -1.09 -15.84
N PHE A 108 6.55 -1.81 -14.84
CA PHE A 108 7.78 -1.42 -14.17
C PHE A 108 8.94 -1.57 -15.15
N LYS A 109 9.89 -0.62 -15.11
CA LYS A 109 11.00 -0.54 -16.07
C LYS A 109 12.33 -0.72 -15.34
N SER A 110 13.38 -0.97 -16.13
CA SER A 110 14.77 -0.89 -15.68
C SER A 110 14.99 0.38 -14.84
N PRO A 111 15.71 0.30 -13.71
CA PRO A 111 16.56 -0.81 -13.25
C PRO A 111 15.87 -1.97 -12.51
N ILE A 112 14.54 -2.00 -12.41
CA ILE A 112 13.86 -3.11 -11.70
C ILE A 112 14.02 -4.40 -12.52
N PRO A 113 14.63 -5.47 -11.96
CA PRO A 113 14.84 -6.72 -12.66
C PRO A 113 13.52 -7.41 -12.98
N ALA A 114 13.50 -8.14 -14.09
CA ALA A 114 12.39 -9.01 -14.45
C ALA A 114 12.15 -10.03 -13.33
N PRO A 115 10.89 -10.29 -12.95
CA PRO A 115 10.59 -11.27 -11.93
C PRO A 115 10.73 -12.67 -12.54
N ASP A 116 11.27 -13.61 -11.76
CA ASP A 116 11.11 -15.03 -12.07
C ASP A 116 9.64 -15.42 -11.79
N PRO A 117 8.85 -15.83 -12.80
CA PRO A 117 7.43 -16.13 -12.60
C PRO A 117 7.17 -17.18 -11.52
N ASP A 118 8.08 -18.13 -11.33
CA ASP A 118 7.94 -19.20 -10.33
C ASP A 118 8.20 -18.71 -8.90
N LEU A 119 9.01 -17.65 -8.76
CA LEU A 119 9.37 -17.04 -7.47
C LEU A 119 8.60 -15.75 -7.18
N PHE A 120 7.82 -15.25 -8.14
CA PHE A 120 7.17 -13.95 -8.03
C PHE A 120 6.26 -13.85 -6.81
N LYS A 121 5.64 -14.96 -6.39
CA LYS A 121 4.81 -15.05 -5.18
C LYS A 121 5.53 -14.68 -3.87
N ASP A 122 6.86 -14.75 -3.85
CA ASP A 122 7.68 -14.48 -2.65
C ASP A 122 8.04 -12.99 -2.52
N PHE A 123 7.72 -12.18 -3.53
CA PHE A 123 8.04 -10.76 -3.52
C PHE A 123 7.15 -9.97 -2.59
N LEU A 124 7.76 -8.98 -1.94
CA LEU A 124 7.10 -8.07 -1.01
C LEU A 124 6.91 -6.69 -1.66
N VAL A 125 5.71 -6.11 -1.61
CA VAL A 125 5.40 -4.80 -2.23
C VAL A 125 4.54 -3.91 -1.33
N ALA A 126 5.12 -2.93 -0.65
CA ALA A 126 4.35 -1.88 0.01
C ALA A 126 4.03 -0.73 -0.95
N GLY A 127 2.97 0.03 -0.68
CA GLY A 127 2.72 1.29 -1.38
C GLY A 127 2.10 2.34 -0.47
N ASP A 128 2.42 3.61 -0.71
CA ASP A 128 1.75 4.75 -0.09
C ASP A 128 1.85 5.99 -0.97
N LYS A 129 0.75 6.76 -1.03
CA LYS A 129 0.60 8.02 -1.80
C LYS A 129 1.14 7.99 -3.23
N GLY A 130 1.04 6.85 -3.91
CA GLY A 130 1.46 6.68 -5.30
C GLY A 130 2.89 6.16 -5.49
N LEU A 131 3.66 5.95 -4.43
CA LEU A 131 4.94 5.25 -4.51
C LEU A 131 4.75 3.77 -4.16
N PHE A 132 5.58 2.93 -4.78
CA PHE A 132 5.75 1.53 -4.39
C PHE A 132 7.13 1.32 -3.79
N CYS A 133 7.24 0.44 -2.80
CA CYS A 133 8.49 -0.14 -2.38
C CYS A 133 8.40 -1.65 -2.52
N MET A 134 9.36 -2.27 -3.18
CA MET A 134 9.35 -3.69 -3.50
C MET A 134 10.66 -4.37 -3.15
N ASN A 135 10.60 -5.58 -2.61
CA ASN A 135 11.72 -6.50 -2.53
C ASN A 135 11.65 -7.47 -3.71
N VAL A 136 12.63 -7.37 -4.60
CA VAL A 136 12.76 -8.20 -5.81
C VAL A 136 13.91 -9.21 -5.71
N GLY A 137 14.57 -9.27 -4.55
CA GLY A 137 15.62 -10.24 -4.29
C GLY A 137 15.02 -11.63 -4.05
N LYS A 138 15.74 -12.68 -4.48
CA LYS A 138 15.35 -14.05 -4.18
C LYS A 138 15.60 -14.35 -2.70
N ALA A 139 14.80 -15.24 -2.10
CA ALA A 139 14.97 -15.63 -0.69
C ALA A 139 16.38 -16.19 -0.36
N SER A 140 17.07 -16.76 -1.35
CA SER A 140 18.44 -17.28 -1.23
C SER A 140 19.54 -16.23 -1.42
N GLU A 141 19.19 -15.04 -1.92
CA GLU A 141 20.12 -13.97 -2.28
C GLU A 141 20.03 -12.80 -1.28
N ALA A 142 20.90 -11.82 -1.42
CA ALA A 142 20.75 -10.58 -0.69
C ALA A 142 19.46 -9.87 -1.12
N GLU A 143 18.84 -9.16 -0.17
CA GLU A 143 17.67 -8.36 -0.47
C GLU A 143 17.96 -7.30 -1.54
N MET A 144 16.95 -7.04 -2.37
CA MET A 144 17.05 -6.05 -3.42
C MET A 144 15.80 -5.18 -3.36
N LEU A 145 15.92 -4.04 -2.67
CA LEU A 145 14.80 -3.15 -2.40
C LEU A 145 14.80 -1.98 -3.38
N PHE A 146 13.65 -1.73 -4.02
CA PHE A 146 13.44 -0.59 -4.90
C PHE A 146 12.27 0.26 -4.43
N VAL A 147 12.40 1.59 -4.54
CA VAL A 147 11.28 2.53 -4.52
C VAL A 147 10.97 2.94 -5.94
N TYR A 148 9.71 2.84 -6.35
CA TYR A 148 9.25 3.13 -7.69
C TYR A 148 8.12 4.15 -7.70
N ASN A 149 8.22 5.11 -8.62
CA ASN A 149 7.16 6.06 -8.92
C ASN A 149 6.56 5.74 -10.31
N PRO A 150 5.35 5.16 -10.38
CA PRO A 150 4.68 4.85 -11.64
C PRO A 150 4.42 6.06 -12.54
N LEU A 151 4.28 7.25 -11.95
CA LEU A 151 4.03 8.48 -12.70
C LEU A 151 5.25 8.93 -13.49
N SER A 152 6.41 9.00 -12.83
CA SER A 152 7.66 9.42 -13.49
C SER A 152 8.38 8.27 -14.18
N GLY A 153 8.05 7.02 -13.82
CA GLY A 153 8.80 5.82 -14.19
C GLY A 153 10.17 5.74 -13.51
N GLU A 154 10.44 6.60 -12.52
CA GLU A 154 11.70 6.56 -11.76
C GLU A 154 11.68 5.39 -10.80
N ALA A 155 12.77 4.61 -10.81
CA ALA A 155 13.08 3.67 -9.75
C ALA A 155 14.37 4.09 -9.04
N PHE A 156 14.41 3.84 -7.73
CA PHE A 156 15.55 4.09 -6.86
C PHE A 156 15.85 2.83 -6.08
N ALA A 157 17.05 2.26 -6.28
CA ALA A 157 17.53 1.15 -5.45
C ALA A 157 17.88 1.69 -4.06
N LEU A 158 17.29 1.10 -3.02
CA LEU A 158 17.69 1.40 -1.65
C LEU A 158 19.06 0.78 -1.36
N PRO A 159 19.85 1.35 -0.43
CA PRO A 159 21.06 0.72 0.06
C PRO A 159 20.77 -0.68 0.63
N ALA A 160 21.78 -1.54 0.68
CA ALA A 160 21.67 -2.83 1.37
C ALA A 160 21.30 -2.63 2.86
N LEU A 161 20.60 -3.59 3.44
CA LEU A 161 20.27 -3.56 4.86
C LEU A 161 21.55 -3.72 5.69
N GLU A 162 21.55 -3.14 6.89
CA GLU A 162 22.62 -3.34 7.86
C GLU A 162 22.76 -4.84 8.22
N TRP A 163 21.64 -5.55 8.26
CA TRP A 163 21.59 -7.00 8.42
C TRP A 163 20.94 -7.66 7.20
N SER A 164 21.77 -8.23 6.34
CA SER A 164 21.33 -8.96 5.14
C SER A 164 20.38 -10.10 5.49
N ARG A 165 19.15 -10.01 4.97
CA ARG A 165 18.05 -10.94 5.22
C ARG A 165 16.91 -10.72 4.23
N HIS A 166 16.05 -11.73 4.07
CA HIS A 166 14.78 -11.56 3.37
C HIS A 166 13.69 -11.13 4.36
N PRO A 167 13.20 -9.87 4.34
CA PRO A 167 12.18 -9.42 5.28
C PRO A 167 10.86 -10.19 5.12
N VAL A 168 10.05 -10.20 6.17
CA VAL A 168 8.68 -10.78 6.15
C VAL A 168 7.59 -9.71 6.04
N VAL A 169 7.91 -8.50 6.50
CA VAL A 169 7.04 -7.32 6.37
C VAL A 169 7.85 -6.20 5.74
N ILE A 170 7.22 -5.54 4.76
CA ILE A 170 7.63 -4.25 4.24
C ILE A 170 6.48 -3.27 4.42
N SER A 171 6.78 -2.07 4.89
CA SER A 171 5.84 -0.97 4.98
C SER A 171 6.47 0.29 4.42
N MET A 172 5.67 1.13 3.79
CA MET A 172 6.10 2.40 3.24
C MET A 172 5.18 3.49 3.77
N ARG A 173 5.76 4.63 4.13
CA ARG A 173 5.02 5.83 4.48
C ARG A 173 5.58 7.03 3.74
N VAL A 174 4.69 7.78 3.11
CA VAL A 174 5.02 9.01 2.39
C VAL A 174 4.48 10.22 3.14
N THR A 175 5.39 11.10 3.54
CA THR A 175 5.05 12.41 4.11
C THR A 175 5.01 13.42 2.97
N LEU A 176 3.81 13.89 2.63
CA LEU A 176 3.62 14.90 1.59
C LEU A 176 4.10 16.27 2.08
N ALA A 177 4.67 17.05 1.15
CA ALA A 177 5.05 18.42 1.39
C ALA A 177 3.92 19.25 2.01
N LYS A 178 4.26 20.03 3.03
CA LYS A 178 3.37 21.00 3.69
C LYS A 178 4.00 22.39 3.62
N LYS A 179 3.17 23.39 3.38
CA LYS A 179 3.54 24.80 3.49
C LYS A 179 3.35 25.22 4.94
N ASN A 180 4.45 25.50 5.65
CA ASN A 180 4.42 26.07 6.99
C ASN A 180 5.03 27.46 6.92
N ASP A 181 4.27 28.51 7.28
CA ASP A 181 4.74 29.87 7.57
C ASP A 181 6.03 30.28 6.83
N ASP A 182 5.94 30.33 5.49
CA ASP A 182 6.98 30.68 4.49
C ASP A 182 7.98 29.59 4.04
N MET A 183 8.00 28.40 4.63
CA MET A 183 8.87 27.29 4.19
C MET A 183 8.06 26.11 3.63
N MET A 184 8.42 25.67 2.42
CA MET A 184 7.92 24.42 1.83
C MET A 184 8.80 23.26 2.31
N VAL A 185 8.27 22.43 3.21
CA VAL A 185 8.92 21.17 3.58
C VAL A 185 8.80 20.22 2.40
N ALA A 186 9.92 19.74 1.86
CA ALA A 186 9.92 18.77 0.76
C ALA A 186 9.24 17.47 1.20
N SER A 187 8.55 16.81 0.26
CA SER A 187 8.00 15.49 0.53
C SER A 187 9.11 14.49 0.81
N SER A 188 8.87 13.56 1.71
CA SER A 188 9.81 12.50 2.09
C SER A 188 9.09 11.17 2.21
N PHE A 189 9.85 10.09 2.32
CA PHE A 189 9.30 8.78 2.60
C PHE A 189 10.18 8.00 3.58
N VAL A 190 9.53 7.06 4.25
CA VAL A 190 10.15 6.08 5.14
C VAL A 190 9.78 4.69 4.65
N VAL A 191 10.77 3.79 4.61
CA VAL A 191 10.56 2.36 4.36
C VAL A 191 10.95 1.60 5.62
N ILE A 192 10.05 0.73 6.08
CA ILE A 192 10.25 -0.09 7.28
C ILE A 192 10.27 -1.53 6.83
N VAL A 193 11.34 -2.24 7.15
CA VAL A 193 11.46 -3.68 6.90
C VAL A 193 11.62 -4.43 8.21
N ILE A 194 10.89 -5.52 8.35
CA ILE A 194 10.81 -6.24 9.63
C ILE A 194 11.02 -7.72 9.41
N GLY A 195 11.82 -8.28 10.31
CA GLY A 195 12.00 -9.71 10.51
C GLY A 195 12.70 -10.42 9.36
N SER A 196 12.71 -11.75 9.43
CA SER A 196 13.00 -12.66 8.31
C SER A 196 12.44 -14.04 8.66
N ALA A 197 11.80 -14.69 7.69
CA ALA A 197 11.35 -16.06 7.82
C ALA A 197 12.31 -16.98 7.08
N ALA A 198 12.61 -18.10 7.74
CA ALA A 198 13.56 -19.07 7.23
C ALA A 198 12.80 -20.18 6.51
N ILE A 199 12.90 -20.22 5.19
CA ILE A 199 12.88 -21.50 4.49
C ILE A 199 14.24 -21.66 3.82
N GLY A 200 15.10 -22.50 4.42
CA GLY A 200 16.34 -22.99 3.81
C GLY A 200 17.66 -22.30 4.19
N THR A 201 17.67 -21.05 4.68
CA THR A 201 18.93 -20.29 4.91
C THR A 201 19.32 -20.11 6.39
N GLY A 202 18.44 -20.46 7.34
CA GLY A 202 18.72 -20.39 8.79
C GLY A 202 18.81 -18.98 9.38
N ARG A 203 18.57 -17.91 8.60
CA ARG A 203 18.70 -16.51 9.05
C ARG A 203 17.39 -15.94 9.61
N LEU A 204 16.80 -16.61 10.61
CA LEU A 204 15.68 -16.03 11.36
C LEU A 204 16.14 -14.74 12.03
N SER A 205 15.41 -13.65 11.80
CA SER A 205 15.75 -12.34 12.32
C SER A 205 14.51 -11.67 12.91
N ARG A 206 14.70 -10.98 14.03
CA ARG A 206 13.70 -10.08 14.62
C ARG A 206 14.02 -8.61 14.32
N LYS A 207 14.99 -8.34 13.45
CA LYS A 207 15.48 -6.99 13.19
C LYS A 207 14.40 -6.15 12.51
N THR A 208 14.29 -4.90 12.95
CA THR A 208 13.53 -3.85 12.29
C THR A 208 14.52 -2.81 11.78
N ASP A 209 14.46 -2.48 10.49
CA ASP A 209 15.25 -1.38 9.91
C ASP A 209 14.32 -0.34 9.30
N VAL A 210 14.71 0.92 9.45
CA VAL A 210 13.96 2.07 8.98
C VAL A 210 14.84 2.91 8.06
N TYR A 211 14.53 2.92 6.76
CA TYR A 211 15.15 3.83 5.81
C TYR A 211 14.41 5.15 5.84
N ASP A 212 15.14 6.25 6.02
CA ASP A 212 14.60 7.61 5.98
C ASP A 212 15.16 8.32 4.75
N SER A 213 14.28 8.71 3.81
CA SER A 213 14.70 9.37 2.57
C SER A 213 15.38 10.71 2.80
N VAL A 214 15.13 11.39 3.94
CA VAL A 214 15.80 12.65 4.27
C VAL A 214 17.25 12.39 4.69
N LYS A 215 17.47 11.30 5.42
CA LYS A 215 18.81 10.90 5.91
C LYS A 215 19.60 10.08 4.88
N GLY A 216 18.93 9.45 3.93
CA GLY A 216 19.55 8.62 2.89
C GLY A 216 20.14 7.32 3.39
N ARG A 217 19.74 6.83 4.56
CA ARG A 217 20.32 5.63 5.16
C ARG A 217 19.31 4.85 5.98
N TRP A 218 19.62 3.56 6.15
CA TRP A 218 18.97 2.71 7.13
C TRP A 218 19.41 3.09 8.53
N GLU A 219 18.48 3.01 9.46
CA GLU A 219 18.76 3.11 10.88
C GLU A 219 18.00 1.99 11.59
N ALA A 220 18.71 1.28 12.46
CA ALA A 220 18.16 0.17 13.22
C ALA A 220 17.04 0.63 14.17
N GLY A 221 15.94 -0.11 14.18
CA GLY A 221 14.94 -0.07 15.23
C GLY A 221 15.17 -1.14 16.29
N GLU A 222 14.34 -1.14 17.34
CA GLU A 222 14.33 -2.27 18.29
C GLU A 222 13.92 -3.58 17.60
N ASP A 223 14.44 -4.70 18.11
CA ASP A 223 14.01 -6.03 17.70
C ASP A 223 12.51 -6.25 18.00
N VAL A 224 11.83 -6.96 17.12
CA VAL A 224 10.45 -7.42 17.33
C VAL A 224 10.36 -8.19 18.66
N PRO A 225 9.37 -7.88 19.51
CA PRO A 225 9.19 -8.57 20.79
C PRO A 225 8.74 -10.03 20.58
N GLY A 226 9.00 -10.88 21.57
CA GLY A 226 8.61 -12.29 21.55
C GLY A 226 9.62 -13.22 20.86
N ALA A 227 9.12 -14.31 20.29
CA ALA A 227 9.91 -15.38 19.69
C ALA A 227 10.63 -14.94 18.39
N LYS A 228 11.56 -15.76 17.90
CA LYS A 228 12.25 -15.48 16.61
C LYS A 228 11.30 -15.49 15.40
N PHE A 229 10.16 -16.14 15.51
CA PHE A 229 9.10 -16.26 14.50
C PHE A 229 7.84 -15.47 14.88
N SER A 230 7.99 -14.35 15.62
CA SER A 230 6.84 -13.54 16.04
C SER A 230 6.00 -12.99 14.88
N LEU A 231 6.55 -12.91 13.68
CA LEU A 231 5.84 -12.48 12.47
C LEU A 231 5.87 -13.63 11.46
N ASN A 232 4.78 -13.79 10.71
CA ASN A 232 4.68 -14.76 9.64
C ASN A 232 4.97 -14.11 8.28
N GLU A 233 5.35 -14.96 7.33
CA GLU A 233 5.21 -14.67 5.92
C GLU A 233 3.72 -14.33 5.65
N TYR A 234 3.44 -13.49 4.65
CA TYR A 234 2.06 -13.09 4.28
C TYR A 234 1.37 -12.04 5.17
N GLN A 235 2.11 -11.36 6.06
CA GLN A 235 1.52 -10.34 6.93
C GLN A 235 1.69 -8.91 6.40
N THR A 236 0.60 -8.14 6.50
CA THR A 236 0.57 -6.71 6.22
C THR A 236 0.88 -5.92 7.50
N GLY A 237 1.70 -4.89 7.36
CA GLY A 237 1.84 -3.83 8.36
C GLY A 237 0.91 -2.66 8.00
N VAL A 238 0.07 -2.23 8.93
CA VAL A 238 -0.82 -1.08 8.75
C VAL A 238 -0.35 0.10 9.59
N TYR A 239 -0.11 1.24 8.93
CA TYR A 239 0.30 2.46 9.60
C TYR A 239 -0.90 3.28 10.06
N CYS A 240 -1.02 3.50 11.37
CA CYS A 240 -2.02 4.37 11.96
C CYS A 240 -1.46 5.80 12.07
N GLU A 241 -1.90 6.68 11.18
CA GLU A 241 -1.39 8.06 11.11
C GLU A 241 -1.63 8.87 12.38
N ARG A 242 -2.76 8.65 13.07
CA ARG A 242 -3.12 9.38 14.29
C ARG A 242 -2.17 9.09 15.46
N SER A 243 -1.70 7.85 15.58
CA SER A 243 -0.87 7.40 16.69
C SER A 243 0.62 7.26 16.32
N GLY A 244 0.97 7.37 15.05
CA GLY A 244 2.35 7.16 14.57
C GLY A 244 2.81 5.71 14.68
N LEU A 245 1.87 4.76 14.76
CA LEU A 245 2.16 3.34 14.98
C LEU A 245 2.05 2.54 13.70
N LEU A 246 3.04 1.69 13.44
CA LEU A 246 2.92 0.58 12.51
C LEU A 246 2.41 -0.65 13.28
N LEU A 247 1.21 -1.11 12.92
CA LEU A 247 0.56 -2.28 13.50
C LEU A 247 0.81 -3.50 12.62
N CYS A 248 1.28 -4.59 13.20
CA CYS A 248 1.51 -5.84 12.50
C CYS A 248 0.75 -6.97 13.20
N VAL A 249 0.16 -7.87 12.42
CA VAL A 249 -0.30 -9.14 12.98
C VAL A 249 0.92 -9.94 13.45
N GLY A 250 0.85 -10.61 14.60
CA GLY A 250 2.02 -11.26 15.19
C GLY A 250 1.71 -12.21 16.34
N PHE A 251 2.73 -12.89 16.85
CA PHE A 251 2.75 -13.53 18.16
C PHE A 251 3.28 -12.53 19.19
N MET A 252 2.51 -12.30 20.24
CA MET A 252 2.87 -11.45 21.36
C MET A 252 3.90 -12.15 22.27
N VAL A 253 4.45 -11.41 23.23
CA VAL A 253 5.48 -11.92 24.17
C VAL A 253 4.98 -13.12 24.97
N ASP A 254 3.68 -13.15 25.28
CA ASP A 254 3.03 -14.25 25.99
C ASP A 254 2.65 -15.45 25.08
N GLY A 255 3.04 -15.41 23.81
CA GLY A 255 2.78 -16.46 22.82
C GLY A 255 1.39 -16.43 22.20
N ARG A 256 0.48 -15.55 22.65
CA ARG A 256 -0.84 -15.41 22.02
C ARG A 256 -0.73 -14.69 20.68
N LYS A 257 -1.67 -14.98 19.78
CA LYS A 257 -1.81 -14.27 18.50
C LYS A 257 -2.48 -12.91 18.75
N GLY A 258 -1.97 -11.86 18.12
CA GLY A 258 -2.48 -10.52 18.32
C GLY A 258 -1.83 -9.51 17.39
N ILE A 259 -1.85 -8.26 17.83
CA ILE A 259 -1.30 -7.10 17.13
C ILE A 259 -0.06 -6.62 17.88
N LEU A 260 1.04 -6.47 17.16
CA LEU A 260 2.27 -5.84 17.61
C LEU A 260 2.27 -4.38 17.12
N ALA A 261 2.72 -3.44 17.96
CA ALA A 261 2.86 -2.03 17.59
C ALA A 261 4.32 -1.58 17.61
N PHE A 262 4.74 -0.96 16.52
CA PHE A 262 6.02 -0.27 16.39
C PHE A 262 5.77 1.23 16.32
N ASP A 263 6.33 1.97 17.28
CA ASP A 263 6.38 3.44 17.26
C ASP A 263 7.43 3.86 16.23
N VAL A 264 6.97 4.38 15.09
CA VAL A 264 7.84 4.67 13.94
C VAL A 264 8.80 5.81 14.22
N GLU A 265 8.36 6.82 14.98
CA GLU A 265 9.17 7.99 15.32
C GLU A 265 10.26 7.61 16.33
N LYS A 266 9.88 6.91 17.41
CA LYS A 266 10.82 6.47 18.45
C LYS A 266 11.65 5.26 18.03
N ARG A 267 11.20 4.54 17.00
CA ARG A 267 11.77 3.29 16.50
C ARG A 267 11.81 2.17 17.53
N LYS A 268 10.75 2.09 18.32
CA LYS A 268 10.61 1.14 19.42
C LYS A 268 9.34 0.33 19.29
N TRP A 269 9.44 -0.95 19.60
CA TRP A 269 8.26 -1.77 19.78
C TRP A 269 7.63 -1.50 21.15
N ARG A 270 6.31 -1.47 21.22
CA ARG A 270 5.57 -1.42 22.48
C ARG A 270 5.50 -2.82 23.08
N LYS A 271 6.49 -3.17 23.91
CA LYS A 271 6.66 -4.53 24.46
C LYS A 271 5.56 -4.91 25.46
N ASP A 272 5.05 -3.93 26.18
CA ASP A 272 4.03 -4.10 27.21
C ASP A 272 2.59 -3.96 26.65
N TRP A 273 2.46 -3.65 25.35
CA TRP A 273 1.16 -3.53 24.71
C TRP A 273 0.61 -4.90 24.32
N ILE A 274 -0.52 -5.27 24.91
CA ILE A 274 -1.15 -6.58 24.75
C ILE A 274 -2.47 -6.40 23.99
N CYS A 275 -2.47 -6.60 22.68
CA CYS A 275 -3.64 -6.51 21.83
C CYS A 275 -3.93 -7.87 21.17
N PRO A 276 -4.54 -8.85 21.89
CA PRO A 276 -4.89 -10.13 21.30
C PRO A 276 -5.96 -9.93 20.22
N PHE A 277 -6.08 -10.91 19.34
CA PHE A 277 -7.23 -10.96 18.42
C PHE A 277 -8.55 -10.97 19.19
N HIS A 278 -9.60 -10.46 18.54
CA HIS A 278 -10.94 -10.49 19.08
C HIS A 278 -11.48 -11.92 19.15
N ASP A 279 -11.37 -12.52 20.34
CA ASP A 279 -11.92 -13.83 20.63
C ASP A 279 -13.44 -13.72 20.82
N PRO A 280 -14.28 -14.42 20.03
CA PRO A 280 -15.70 -14.50 20.33
C PRO A 280 -15.88 -15.19 21.69
N VAL A 281 -16.57 -14.50 22.61
CA VAL A 281 -16.95 -15.07 23.91
C VAL A 281 -17.81 -16.33 23.70
N GLY A 282 -17.28 -17.49 24.06
CA GLY A 282 -17.95 -18.80 24.03
C GLY A 282 -17.04 -19.93 24.50
N ASP A 283 -17.60 -21.04 24.99
CA ASP A 283 -16.85 -22.19 25.53
C ASP A 283 -16.12 -23.03 24.45
N ASP A 284 -16.40 -22.77 23.17
CA ASP A 284 -15.77 -23.49 22.07
C ASP A 284 -14.38 -22.92 21.74
N VAL A 285 -13.40 -23.80 21.56
CA VAL A 285 -12.03 -23.43 21.16
C VAL A 285 -12.05 -22.87 19.73
N VAL A 286 -12.11 -21.54 19.61
CA VAL A 286 -12.06 -20.84 18.33
C VAL A 286 -10.62 -20.72 17.86
N MET A 287 -10.32 -21.24 16.67
CA MET A 287 -9.01 -21.10 16.06
C MET A 287 -9.02 -20.00 15.01
N VAL A 288 -8.23 -18.93 15.22
CA VAL A 288 -7.96 -17.93 14.18
C VAL A 288 -6.80 -18.42 13.29
N HIS A 289 -7.06 -18.53 11.99
CA HIS A 289 -6.05 -18.94 11.02
C HIS A 289 -5.07 -17.79 10.75
N PHE A 290 -3.85 -17.92 11.28
CA PHE A 290 -2.87 -16.82 11.30
C PHE A 290 -2.36 -16.42 9.92
N ALA A 291 -2.32 -17.37 8.97
CA ALA A 291 -1.93 -17.11 7.58
C ALA A 291 -2.95 -16.26 6.80
N ILE A 292 -4.18 -16.10 7.31
CA ILE A 292 -5.27 -15.36 6.65
C ILE A 292 -5.55 -14.04 7.39
N ALA A 293 -5.15 -13.92 8.66
CA ALA A 293 -5.38 -12.71 9.44
C ALA A 293 -4.66 -11.51 8.83
N GLN A 294 -5.42 -10.48 8.44
CA GLN A 294 -4.92 -9.31 7.72
C GLN A 294 -5.42 -8.04 8.39
N LEU A 295 -4.51 -7.11 8.65
CA LEU A 295 -4.88 -5.74 9.01
C LEU A 295 -5.09 -4.94 7.73
N VAL A 296 -6.13 -4.11 7.74
CA VAL A 296 -6.43 -3.15 6.69
C VAL A 296 -6.79 -1.80 7.29
N GLU A 297 -6.24 -0.73 6.71
CA GLU A 297 -6.69 0.63 7.00
C GLU A 297 -7.72 1.06 5.97
N CYS A 298 -8.83 1.62 6.43
CA CYS A 298 -9.86 2.18 5.56
C CYS A 298 -10.47 3.41 6.23
N SER A 299 -10.37 4.56 5.57
CA SER A 299 -10.99 5.83 6.00
C SER A 299 -10.63 6.25 7.43
N GLY A 300 -9.37 6.09 7.81
CA GLY A 300 -8.78 6.44 9.12
C GLY A 300 -9.01 5.39 10.21
N ARG A 301 -9.53 4.21 9.86
CA ARG A 301 -9.86 3.14 10.80
C ARG A 301 -9.10 1.87 10.47
N ILE A 302 -8.79 1.11 11.51
CA ILE A 302 -8.09 -0.16 11.39
C ILE A 302 -9.11 -1.29 11.52
N TYR A 303 -9.07 -2.24 10.60
CA TYR A 303 -9.87 -3.44 10.63
C TYR A 303 -8.96 -4.67 10.58
N LEU A 304 -9.39 -5.73 11.24
CA LEU A 304 -8.82 -7.06 11.17
C LEU A 304 -9.79 -7.95 10.39
N PHE A 305 -9.37 -8.40 9.22
CA PHE A 305 -10.00 -9.53 8.55
C PHE A 305 -9.40 -10.82 9.09
N SER A 306 -10.24 -11.78 9.45
CA SER A 306 -9.79 -13.08 9.93
C SER A 306 -10.70 -14.22 9.51
N GLU A 307 -10.12 -15.41 9.40
CA GLU A 307 -10.87 -16.65 9.28
C GLU A 307 -10.84 -17.40 10.61
N GLN A 308 -12.03 -17.68 11.15
CA GLN A 308 -12.25 -18.32 12.43
C GLN A 308 -12.87 -19.68 12.23
N VAL A 309 -12.27 -20.70 12.86
CA VAL A 309 -12.70 -22.10 12.73
C VAL A 309 -13.23 -22.60 14.06
N VAL A 310 -14.45 -23.13 14.03
CA VAL A 310 -15.11 -23.82 15.16
C VAL A 310 -15.58 -25.18 14.68
N GLY A 311 -14.88 -26.24 15.08
CA GLY A 311 -15.12 -27.59 14.56
C GLY A 311 -14.88 -27.67 13.04
N ARG A 312 -15.95 -27.86 12.26
CA ARG A 312 -15.92 -27.87 10.78
C ARG A 312 -16.44 -26.58 10.15
N ASN A 313 -16.92 -25.65 10.97
CA ASN A 313 -17.50 -24.39 10.50
C ASN A 313 -16.39 -23.36 10.37
N VAL A 314 -16.33 -22.71 9.22
CA VAL A 314 -15.39 -21.64 8.93
C VAL A 314 -16.19 -20.35 8.81
N THR A 315 -15.76 -19.31 9.50
CA THR A 315 -16.41 -17.99 9.50
C THR A 315 -15.39 -16.93 9.13
N HIS A 316 -15.72 -16.12 8.13
CA HIS A 316 -14.99 -14.88 7.87
C HIS A 316 -15.51 -13.80 8.80
N CYS A 317 -14.60 -13.08 9.44
CA CYS A 317 -14.89 -12.01 10.38
C CYS A 317 -14.17 -10.72 9.97
N ILE A 318 -14.83 -9.59 10.16
CA ILE A 318 -14.20 -8.27 10.14
C ILE A 318 -14.43 -7.65 11.51
N ASP A 319 -13.33 -7.34 12.18
CA ASP A 319 -13.29 -6.70 13.50
C ASP A 319 -12.66 -5.31 13.37
N ARG A 320 -13.32 -4.27 13.88
CA ARG A 320 -12.80 -2.90 13.92
C ARG A 320 -11.96 -2.72 15.18
N LEU A 321 -10.73 -2.22 15.02
CA LEU A 321 -9.83 -1.84 16.12
C LEU A 321 -9.89 -0.33 16.35
N GLU A 322 -10.26 0.05 17.56
CA GLU A 322 -10.21 1.43 18.03
C GLU A 322 -9.08 1.59 19.04
N LEU A 323 -8.15 2.50 18.75
CA LEU A 323 -7.07 2.85 19.68
C LEU A 323 -7.50 4.03 20.53
N GLU A 324 -7.41 3.89 21.85
CA GLU A 324 -7.72 4.97 22.77
C GLU A 324 -6.65 6.08 22.70
N SER A 325 -7.07 7.33 22.92
CA SER A 325 -6.15 8.47 22.85
C SER A 325 -5.35 8.58 24.15
N GLY A 326 -4.02 8.45 24.06
CA GLY A 326 -3.11 8.71 25.18
C GLY A 326 -2.97 7.58 26.20
N SER A 327 -3.75 6.50 26.09
CA SER A 327 -3.56 5.23 26.83
C SER A 327 -3.02 4.14 25.89
N GLU A 328 -2.56 3.03 26.47
CA GLU A 328 -2.29 1.78 25.73
C GLU A 328 -3.57 0.96 25.47
N GLY A 329 -4.74 1.54 25.77
CA GLY A 329 -6.03 0.90 25.62
C GLY A 329 -6.47 0.74 24.17
N PHE A 330 -7.29 -0.28 23.94
CA PHE A 330 -7.89 -0.57 22.65
C PHE A 330 -9.26 -1.22 22.85
N THR A 331 -10.12 -1.09 21.86
CA THR A 331 -11.42 -1.78 21.81
C THR A 331 -11.58 -2.48 20.48
N TRP A 332 -12.00 -3.74 20.51
CA TRP A 332 -12.45 -4.48 19.35
C TRP A 332 -13.96 -4.40 19.21
N THR A 333 -14.46 -4.15 18.00
CA THR A 333 -15.88 -4.24 17.68
C THR A 333 -16.06 -5.15 16.47
N ARG A 334 -16.81 -6.25 16.61
CA ARG A 334 -17.16 -7.08 15.46
C ARG A 334 -18.16 -6.36 14.58
N VAL A 335 -17.78 -6.06 13.34
CA VAL A 335 -18.64 -5.34 12.38
C VAL A 335 -19.29 -6.28 11.38
N TRP A 336 -18.69 -7.46 11.12
CA TRP A 336 -19.27 -8.43 10.20
C TRP A 336 -18.79 -9.86 10.43
N ARG A 337 -19.66 -10.80 10.10
CA ARG A 337 -19.37 -12.23 10.09
C ARG A 337 -20.17 -12.92 8.98
N ARG A 338 -19.56 -13.90 8.31
CA ARG A 338 -20.24 -14.77 7.35
C ARG A 338 -19.69 -16.18 7.42
N GLY A 339 -20.58 -17.15 7.61
CA GLY A 339 -20.23 -18.56 7.53
C GLY A 339 -19.93 -18.97 6.10
N ARG A 340 -18.92 -19.82 5.92
CA ARG A 340 -18.58 -20.50 4.66
C ARG A 340 -18.40 -21.99 4.91
N GLN A 341 -18.54 -22.77 3.85
CA GLN A 341 -18.08 -24.15 3.90
C GLN A 341 -16.56 -24.18 3.89
N ALA A 342 -15.99 -25.07 4.69
CA ALA A 342 -14.56 -25.33 4.70
C ALA A 342 -14.17 -25.94 3.36
N ASN A 343 -13.51 -25.17 2.51
CA ASN A 343 -12.77 -25.74 1.39
C ASN A 343 -11.35 -26.03 1.91
N ARG A 344 -10.62 -26.93 1.24
CA ARG A 344 -9.19 -27.14 1.55
C ARG A 344 -8.46 -25.82 1.27
N GLY A 345 -8.30 -25.00 2.30
CA GLY A 345 -7.52 -23.77 2.22
C GLY A 345 -6.08 -24.11 1.83
N LEU A 346 -5.50 -23.30 0.95
CA LEU A 346 -4.09 -23.42 0.59
C LEU A 346 -3.25 -23.10 1.83
N LEU A 347 -2.49 -24.08 2.32
CA LEU A 347 -1.62 -23.93 3.50
C LEU A 347 -0.52 -22.87 3.33
N VAL A 348 -0.29 -22.41 2.10
CA VAL A 348 0.86 -21.58 1.72
C VAL A 348 0.46 -20.18 1.25
N TYR A 349 -0.79 -19.98 0.80
CA TYR A 349 -1.19 -18.70 0.22
C TYR A 349 -2.62 -18.32 0.62
N PRO A 350 -2.89 -17.10 1.11
CA PRO A 350 -4.23 -16.73 1.51
C PRO A 350 -5.18 -16.73 0.30
N GLU A 351 -6.17 -17.63 0.33
CA GLU A 351 -7.26 -17.70 -0.66
C GLU A 351 -8.04 -16.39 -0.71
N PHE A 352 -8.14 -15.68 0.42
CA PHE A 352 -8.87 -14.43 0.56
C PHE A 352 -7.96 -13.29 1.04
N SER A 353 -8.17 -12.14 0.44
CA SER A 353 -7.56 -10.87 0.80
C SER A 353 -8.63 -9.85 1.18
N CYS A 354 -8.37 -9.02 2.18
CA CYS A 354 -9.21 -7.89 2.51
C CYS A 354 -8.49 -6.58 2.15
N VAL A 355 -9.06 -5.82 1.23
CA VAL A 355 -8.49 -4.56 0.72
C VAL A 355 -9.49 -3.42 0.86
N PRO A 356 -9.05 -2.16 1.04
CA PRO A 356 -9.96 -1.03 0.97
C PRO A 356 -10.32 -0.73 -0.49
N VAL A 357 -11.58 -0.39 -0.78
CA VAL A 357 -12.05 -0.05 -2.14
C VAL A 357 -12.81 1.28 -2.12
N GLY A 358 -12.05 2.38 -2.18
CA GLY A 358 -12.60 3.72 -1.96
C GLY A 358 -12.94 3.99 -0.49
N GLU A 359 -13.80 4.97 -0.25
CA GLU A 359 -14.15 5.40 1.11
C GLU A 359 -15.16 4.46 1.77
N GLU A 360 -14.89 4.11 3.04
CA GLU A 360 -15.75 3.31 3.92
C GLU A 360 -16.22 1.97 3.31
N ARG A 361 -15.37 1.36 2.48
CA ARG A 361 -15.67 0.07 1.84
C ARG A 361 -14.46 -0.86 1.88
N LEU A 362 -14.73 -2.11 2.19
CA LEU A 362 -13.76 -3.20 2.15
C LEU A 362 -14.19 -4.21 1.09
N CYS A 363 -13.25 -4.74 0.33
CA CYS A 363 -13.46 -5.86 -0.56
C CYS A 363 -12.80 -7.10 0.01
N ILE A 364 -13.57 -8.17 0.19
CA ILE A 364 -13.03 -9.51 0.39
C ILE A 364 -12.84 -10.10 -1.00
N PHE A 365 -11.60 -10.15 -1.46
CA PHE A 365 -11.21 -10.60 -2.78
C PHE A 365 -10.59 -12.00 -2.71
N ASN A 366 -11.17 -12.92 -3.48
CA ASN A 366 -10.67 -14.28 -3.70
C ASN A 366 -9.52 -14.24 -4.70
N THR A 367 -8.33 -14.64 -4.26
CA THR A 367 -7.09 -14.57 -5.03
C THR A 367 -6.99 -15.66 -6.11
N ILE A 368 -7.76 -16.75 -5.96
CA ILE A 368 -7.82 -17.87 -6.90
C ILE A 368 -8.78 -17.53 -8.04
N ASP A 369 -10.03 -17.20 -7.69
CA ASP A 369 -11.10 -16.89 -8.65
C ASP A 369 -10.99 -15.46 -9.21
N LYS A 370 -10.14 -14.63 -8.59
CA LYS A 370 -9.90 -13.22 -8.93
C LYS A 370 -11.16 -12.37 -8.92
N CYS A 371 -12.13 -12.75 -8.10
CA CYS A 371 -13.37 -12.01 -7.88
C CYS A 371 -13.47 -11.59 -6.42
N GLY A 372 -14.33 -10.62 -6.12
CA GLY A 372 -14.49 -10.17 -4.74
C GLY A 372 -15.88 -9.68 -4.44
N VAL A 373 -16.18 -9.51 -3.15
CA VAL A 373 -17.43 -8.93 -2.67
C VAL A 373 -17.12 -7.66 -1.91
N VAL A 374 -17.85 -6.58 -2.21
CA VAL A 374 -17.65 -5.27 -1.58
C VAL A 374 -18.69 -5.03 -0.49
N TYR A 375 -18.18 -4.62 0.66
CA TYR A 375 -18.89 -4.43 1.91
C TYR A 375 -18.75 -2.98 2.38
N TYR A 376 -19.87 -2.36 2.75
CA TYR A 376 -19.85 -1.07 3.44
C TYR A 376 -19.45 -1.24 4.90
N VAL A 377 -18.53 -0.40 5.37
CA VAL A 377 -18.13 -0.31 6.78
C VAL A 377 -18.47 1.08 7.31
N THR A 378 -19.77 1.38 7.42
CA THR A 378 -20.26 2.71 7.83
C THR A 378 -19.92 3.05 9.28
N ARG A 379 -19.99 4.35 9.60
CA ARG A 379 -19.64 4.89 10.92
C ARG A 379 -20.58 4.41 12.05
N ASP A 380 -21.88 4.34 11.78
CA ASP A 380 -22.89 4.48 12.85
C ASP A 380 -23.98 3.41 12.88
N GLN A 381 -23.99 2.47 11.92
CA GLN A 381 -24.93 1.35 11.94
C GLN A 381 -24.12 0.07 11.85
N GLY A 382 -24.16 -0.78 12.88
CA GLY A 382 -23.45 -2.06 12.97
C GLY A 382 -23.86 -3.13 11.95
N GLY A 383 -24.34 -2.72 10.77
CA GLY A 383 -24.67 -3.58 9.65
C GLY A 383 -23.76 -3.27 8.46
N ILE A 384 -23.10 -4.31 7.97
CA ILE A 384 -22.46 -4.29 6.65
C ILE A 384 -23.53 -4.65 5.61
N GLY A 385 -23.76 -3.75 4.65
CA GLY A 385 -24.54 -4.03 3.44
C GLY A 385 -23.63 -4.58 2.33
N GLU A 386 -24.03 -5.69 1.72
CA GLU A 386 -23.41 -6.22 0.49
C GLU A 386 -23.92 -5.38 -0.70
N THR A 387 -23.02 -4.95 -1.57
CA THR A 387 -23.41 -4.12 -2.73
C THR A 387 -23.29 -4.84 -4.05
N THR A 388 -22.06 -5.21 -4.38
CA THR A 388 -21.65 -5.50 -5.75
C THR A 388 -20.37 -6.30 -5.72
N GLY A 389 -20.23 -7.21 -6.68
CA GLY A 389 -19.01 -7.97 -6.89
C GLY A 389 -17.93 -7.14 -7.60
N VAL A 390 -16.68 -7.42 -7.28
CA VAL A 390 -15.53 -7.16 -8.15
C VAL A 390 -15.45 -8.33 -9.12
N VAL A 391 -15.58 -8.04 -10.41
CA VAL A 391 -15.47 -9.06 -11.47
C VAL A 391 -14.01 -9.43 -11.72
N PRO A 392 -13.72 -10.63 -12.27
CA PRO A 392 -12.37 -11.01 -12.67
C PRO A 392 -11.71 -10.00 -13.62
N PRO A 393 -10.39 -9.80 -13.53
CA PRO A 393 -9.65 -9.04 -14.52
C PRO A 393 -9.76 -9.73 -15.89
N PRO A 394 -9.68 -8.97 -17.00
CA PRO A 394 -9.61 -9.56 -18.34
C PRO A 394 -8.50 -10.60 -18.44
N ASP A 395 -8.74 -11.66 -19.21
CA ASP A 395 -7.79 -12.74 -19.43
C ASP A 395 -6.43 -12.20 -19.92
N LEU A 396 -5.37 -12.84 -19.47
CA LEU A 396 -4.01 -12.58 -19.93
C LEU A 396 -3.66 -13.55 -21.07
N GLU A 397 -2.53 -13.29 -21.72
CA GLU A 397 -1.95 -14.24 -22.69
C GLU A 397 -1.74 -15.62 -22.02
N ASP A 398 -1.87 -16.69 -22.80
CA ASP A 398 -1.71 -18.06 -22.30
C ASP A 398 -0.36 -18.25 -21.59
N GLY A 399 -0.41 -18.83 -20.39
CA GLY A 399 0.77 -19.08 -19.56
C GLY A 399 1.18 -17.94 -18.62
N VAL A 400 0.53 -16.77 -18.69
CA VAL A 400 0.80 -15.68 -17.74
C VAL A 400 0.10 -15.95 -16.39
N LEU A 401 0.89 -16.03 -15.33
CA LEU A 401 0.40 -16.22 -13.97
C LEU A 401 0.11 -14.89 -13.28
N PHE A 402 -1.02 -14.84 -12.58
CA PHE A 402 -1.35 -13.73 -11.71
C PHE A 402 -0.84 -14.00 -10.30
N HIS A 403 -0.34 -12.95 -9.66
CA HIS A 403 0.13 -13.00 -8.30
C HIS A 403 -0.43 -11.80 -7.55
N THR A 404 -1.13 -12.08 -6.46
CA THR A 404 -1.35 -11.09 -5.43
C THR A 404 -0.06 -11.06 -4.61
N LEU A 405 0.81 -10.07 -4.83
CA LEU A 405 2.04 -9.99 -4.06
C LEU A 405 1.71 -9.65 -2.62
N ASN A 406 2.43 -10.25 -1.68
CA ASN A 406 2.39 -9.80 -0.30
C ASN A 406 3.01 -8.39 -0.26
N PRO A 407 2.55 -7.42 0.54
CA PRO A 407 1.35 -7.43 1.35
C PRO A 407 0.03 -7.48 0.57
N VAL A 408 -0.71 -8.54 0.87
CA VAL A 408 -2.01 -8.90 0.32
C VAL A 408 -3.03 -7.93 0.90
N GLY A 409 -3.11 -6.70 0.38
CA GLY A 409 -3.84 -5.65 1.10
C GLY A 409 -3.88 -4.22 0.58
N TYR A 410 -3.34 -3.90 -0.62
CA TYR A 410 -3.17 -2.48 -0.99
C TYR A 410 -4.23 -1.93 -1.93
N ALA A 411 -4.75 -0.76 -1.56
CA ALA A 411 -5.28 0.19 -2.50
C ALA A 411 -4.16 1.11 -2.99
N PHE A 412 -4.07 1.31 -4.30
CA PHE A 412 -3.23 2.34 -4.87
C PHE A 412 -4.01 3.64 -4.98
N GLU A 413 -3.73 4.54 -4.03
CA GLU A 413 -4.20 5.92 -4.04
C GLU A 413 -3.04 6.84 -4.37
N ALA A 414 -2.85 7.08 -5.66
CA ALA A 414 -1.89 8.05 -6.13
C ALA A 414 -2.10 9.40 -5.43
N ARG A 415 -1.04 9.97 -4.86
CA ARG A 415 -0.96 11.39 -4.47
C ARG A 415 0.47 11.84 -4.74
N PHE A 416 0.83 11.85 -6.01
CA PHE A 416 2.21 12.08 -6.45
C PHE A 416 2.68 13.49 -6.09
N ALA A 417 3.50 13.57 -5.05
CA ALA A 417 4.16 14.80 -4.64
C ALA A 417 5.67 14.61 -4.40
N VAL A 418 6.20 13.42 -4.67
CA VAL A 418 7.52 12.97 -4.20
C VAL A 418 8.24 12.35 -5.39
N SER A 419 9.49 12.76 -5.64
CA SER A 419 10.37 11.98 -6.52
C SER A 419 10.81 10.72 -5.77
N ALA A 420 10.99 9.61 -6.50
CA ALA A 420 11.55 8.40 -5.89
C ALA A 420 13.01 8.61 -5.44
N ARG A 421 13.70 9.61 -6.00
CA ARG A 421 15.09 9.93 -5.66
C ARG A 421 15.13 10.92 -4.49
N PRO A 422 15.88 10.61 -3.42
CA PRO A 422 16.16 11.60 -2.38
C PRO A 422 16.85 12.82 -2.98
N VAL A 423 16.48 14.01 -2.50
CA VAL A 423 17.22 15.23 -2.81
C VAL A 423 18.40 15.30 -1.85
N PHE A 424 19.50 14.64 -2.20
CA PHE A 424 20.76 14.89 -1.52
C PHE A 424 21.23 16.29 -1.93
N GLY A 425 21.56 17.13 -0.95
CA GLY A 425 22.23 18.40 -1.23
C GLY A 425 23.47 18.13 -2.09
N ALA A 426 23.71 18.97 -3.09
CA ALA A 426 24.75 18.80 -4.09
C ALA A 426 26.20 18.86 -3.56
N ASP A 427 26.41 18.76 -2.25
CA ASP A 427 27.69 18.97 -1.56
C ASP A 427 28.21 17.72 -0.83
N ALA A 428 27.70 16.53 -1.16
CA ALA A 428 28.21 15.27 -0.63
C ALA A 428 28.70 14.34 -1.76
N VAL A 429 29.85 14.71 -2.35
CA VAL A 429 30.76 13.81 -3.07
C VAL A 429 32.16 14.03 -2.53
#